data_AF-A0A6B2TCG4-F1
#
_entry.id   AF-A0A6B2TCG4-F1
#
_cell.length_a   1.000
_cell.length_b   1.000
_cell.length_c   1.000
_cell.angle_alpha   90.00
_cell.angle_beta   90.00
_cell.angle_gamma   90.00
#
_symmetry.space_group_name_H-M   'P 1'
#
loop_
_entity.id
_entity.type
_entity.pdbx_description
1 polymer ?
#
loop_
_entity_poly.entity_id
_entity_poly.type
_entity_poly.pdbx_seq_one_letter_code
_entity_poly.pdbx_strand_id
1 'polypeptide(L)'
;MTVSPRTVCVVGAGPRGLSVLERLCANARLRPQDGPVHVHVIDPCPPGAGRVWRTDQSPHLLMNTVAGQISVFTDASVDLAGPLEPGPSLHEWADALACGEIDGTYPDDVLDQARALGPDTYPTRAFYGHYLRWACRRVVRGAPGRVRVTFHRGLAVALDDEPAP
;
A
#
# COMPACT_ATOMS: atom_id res chain seq x y z
N MET A 1 -11.66 -2.00 -33.04
CA MET A 1 -12.41 -2.61 -31.92
C MET A 1 -12.20 -1.72 -30.71
N THR A 2 -13.25 -1.12 -30.15
CA THR A 2 -13.18 -0.37 -28.90
C THR A 2 -13.02 -1.37 -27.76
N VAL A 3 -11.94 -1.27 -26.99
CA VAL A 3 -11.70 -2.17 -25.86
C VAL A 3 -12.58 -1.72 -24.70
N SER A 4 -13.45 -2.59 -24.20
CA SER A 4 -14.38 -2.28 -23.11
C SER A 4 -13.63 -1.89 -21.83
N PRO A 5 -14.07 -0.83 -21.11
CA PRO A 5 -13.52 -0.48 -19.81
C PRO A 5 -13.72 -1.64 -18.83
N ARG A 6 -12.70 -1.92 -18.01
CA ARG A 6 -12.79 -2.91 -16.92
C ARG A 6 -12.87 -2.19 -15.58
N THR A 7 -13.76 -2.65 -14.72
CA THR A 7 -13.90 -2.14 -13.36
C THR A 7 -13.53 -3.23 -12.37
N VAL A 8 -12.69 -2.92 -11.41
CA VAL A 8 -12.27 -3.83 -10.34
C VAL A 8 -12.56 -3.16 -9.01
N CYS A 9 -13.22 -3.89 -8.10
CA CYS A 9 -13.45 -3.43 -6.73
C CYS A 9 -12.58 -4.24 -5.76
N VAL A 10 -11.75 -3.55 -4.98
CA VAL A 10 -10.93 -4.10 -3.91
C VAL A 10 -11.55 -3.70 -2.58
N VAL A 11 -12.07 -4.68 -1.83
CA VAL A 11 -12.61 -4.47 -0.49
C VAL A 11 -11.48 -4.66 0.53
N GLY A 12 -11.15 -3.58 1.23
CA GLY A 12 -10.03 -3.49 2.16
C GLY A 12 -8.87 -2.70 1.57
N ALA A 13 -8.42 -1.68 2.30
CA ALA A 13 -7.30 -0.81 1.96
C ALA A 13 -6.12 -0.99 2.91
N GLY A 14 -6.03 -2.16 3.57
CA GLY A 14 -4.85 -2.58 4.33
C GLY A 14 -3.76 -3.20 3.45
N PRO A 15 -2.72 -3.84 4.05
CA PRO A 15 -1.55 -4.36 3.31
C PRO A 15 -1.90 -5.27 2.14
N ARG A 16 -2.85 -6.20 2.32
CA ARG A 16 -3.25 -7.12 1.24
C ARG A 16 -3.95 -6.42 0.08
N GLY A 17 -4.86 -5.49 0.39
CA GLY A 17 -5.53 -4.67 -0.62
C GLY A 17 -4.55 -3.78 -1.37
N LEU A 18 -3.54 -3.25 -0.65
CA LEU A 18 -2.42 -2.55 -1.27
C LEU A 18 -1.62 -3.46 -2.20
N SER A 19 -1.27 -4.68 -1.80
CA SER A 19 -0.60 -5.65 -2.68
C SER A 19 -1.43 -5.95 -3.94
N VAL A 20 -2.75 -6.10 -3.82
CA VAL A 20 -3.63 -6.29 -4.99
C VAL A 20 -3.61 -5.08 -5.91
N LEU A 21 -3.78 -3.87 -5.36
CA LEU A 21 -3.74 -2.63 -6.14
C LEU A 21 -2.40 -2.47 -6.87
N GLU A 22 -1.32 -2.76 -6.18
CA GLU A 22 0.03 -2.67 -6.71
C GLU A 22 0.25 -3.68 -7.85
N ARG A 23 -0.18 -4.94 -7.68
CA ARG A 23 -0.13 -5.95 -8.76
C ARG A 23 -0.99 -5.58 -9.97
N LEU A 24 -2.16 -4.97 -9.76
CA LEU A 24 -3.01 -4.46 -10.85
C LEU A 24 -2.26 -3.38 -11.65
N CYS A 25 -1.62 -2.43 -10.98
CA CYS A 25 -0.80 -1.41 -11.63
C CYS A 25 0.39 -2.01 -12.39
N ALA A 26 1.15 -2.91 -11.76
CA ALA A 26 2.33 -3.54 -12.34
C ALA A 26 1.98 -4.32 -13.63
N ASN A 27 0.95 -5.16 -13.57
CA ASN A 27 0.51 -5.93 -14.73
C ASN A 27 -0.11 -5.04 -15.82
N ALA A 28 -0.78 -3.95 -15.45
CA ALA A 28 -1.34 -3.02 -16.41
C ALA A 28 -0.27 -2.29 -17.24
N ARG A 29 0.94 -2.06 -16.68
CA ARG A 29 2.08 -1.46 -17.41
C ARG A 29 2.58 -2.35 -18.55
N LEU A 30 2.53 -3.67 -18.38
CA LEU A 30 2.92 -4.64 -19.42
C LEU A 30 1.89 -4.73 -20.57
N ARG A 31 0.71 -4.12 -20.41
CA ARG A 31 -0.38 -4.16 -21.40
C ARG A 31 -0.86 -2.73 -21.73
N PRO A 32 -0.02 -1.89 -22.35
CA PRO A 32 -0.36 -0.50 -22.64
C PRO A 32 -1.47 -0.37 -23.71
N GLN A 33 -1.65 -1.40 -24.54
CA GLN A 33 -2.66 -1.43 -25.62
C GLN A 33 -4.06 -1.86 -25.14
N ASP A 34 -4.18 -2.38 -23.92
CA ASP A 34 -5.46 -2.75 -23.34
C ASP A 34 -6.29 -1.50 -22.98
N GLY A 35 -7.61 -1.65 -22.94
CA GLY A 35 -8.55 -0.60 -22.56
C GLY A 35 -8.39 -0.11 -21.12
N PRO A 36 -9.09 0.97 -20.74
CA PRO A 36 -8.99 1.59 -19.42
C PRO A 36 -9.45 0.66 -18.30
N VAL A 37 -8.84 0.81 -17.13
CA VAL A 37 -9.17 0.09 -15.90
C VAL A 37 -9.50 1.08 -14.79
N HIS A 38 -10.65 0.93 -14.15
CA HIS A 38 -11.00 1.67 -12.94
C HIS A 38 -10.94 0.73 -11.74
N VAL A 39 -10.03 1.01 -10.81
CA VAL A 39 -9.90 0.31 -9.55
C VAL A 39 -10.57 1.13 -8.45
N HIS A 40 -11.64 0.59 -7.88
CA HIS A 40 -12.26 1.10 -6.67
C HIS A 40 -11.67 0.39 -5.46
N VAL A 41 -11.26 1.14 -4.44
CA VAL A 41 -10.75 0.58 -3.18
C VAL A 41 -11.67 1.05 -2.07
N ILE A 42 -12.30 0.13 -1.34
CA ILE A 42 -13.31 0.44 -0.32
C ILE A 42 -12.78 0.03 1.06
N ASP A 43 -12.67 0.97 1.99
CA ASP A 43 -12.32 0.69 3.40
C ASP A 43 -12.84 1.82 4.30
N PRO A 44 -13.35 1.54 5.51
CA PRO A 44 -13.75 2.60 6.45
C PRO A 44 -12.55 3.43 6.97
N CYS A 45 -11.33 2.90 6.86
CA CYS A 45 -10.08 3.48 7.33
C CYS A 45 -9.25 4.06 6.17
N PRO A 46 -8.29 4.98 6.46
CA PRO A 46 -7.40 5.51 5.45
C PRO A 46 -6.58 4.43 4.71
N PRO A 47 -6.26 4.63 3.42
CA PRO A 47 -5.63 3.61 2.59
C PRO A 47 -4.17 3.32 2.95
N GLY A 48 -3.71 2.11 2.59
CA GLY A 48 -2.42 1.54 2.94
C GLY A 48 -2.47 0.82 4.29
N ALA A 49 -2.71 1.57 5.36
CA ALA A 49 -2.71 1.06 6.74
C ALA A 49 -3.94 0.19 7.08
N GLY A 50 -5.11 0.56 6.55
CA GLY A 50 -6.39 -0.06 6.90
C GLY A 50 -6.70 0.02 8.41
N ARG A 51 -7.60 -0.86 8.87
CA ARG A 51 -8.02 -0.90 10.29
C ARG A 51 -6.95 -1.40 11.25
N VAL A 52 -6.06 -2.27 10.77
CA VAL A 52 -5.13 -3.04 11.64
C VAL A 52 -3.88 -2.24 12.00
N TRP A 53 -3.39 -1.39 11.10
CA TRP A 53 -2.12 -0.65 11.26
C TRP A 53 -2.35 0.85 11.33
N ARG A 54 -3.39 1.29 12.05
CA ARG A 54 -3.70 2.72 12.13
C ARG A 54 -2.53 3.44 12.78
N THR A 55 -2.26 4.64 12.29
CA THR A 55 -1.17 5.49 12.77
C THR A 55 -1.46 6.16 14.11
N ASP A 56 -2.67 6.00 14.64
CA ASP A 56 -3.14 6.56 15.92
C ASP A 56 -3.21 5.52 17.05
N GLN A 57 -2.59 4.35 16.85
CA GLN A 57 -2.56 3.29 17.86
C GLN A 57 -1.51 3.57 18.95
N SER A 58 -1.68 2.93 20.10
CA SER A 58 -0.73 3.06 21.22
C SER A 58 0.72 2.76 20.79
N PRO A 59 1.71 3.57 21.23
CA PRO A 59 3.12 3.35 20.93
C PRO A 59 3.69 2.09 21.60
N HIS A 60 2.97 1.48 22.54
CA HIS A 60 3.36 0.23 23.19
C HIS A 60 3.00 -1.02 22.39
N LEU A 61 2.21 -0.87 21.31
CA LEU A 61 1.92 -1.98 20.41
C LEU A 61 3.05 -2.10 19.39
N LEU A 62 3.84 -3.17 19.52
CA LEU A 62 4.95 -3.48 18.63
C LEU A 62 4.55 -4.48 17.55
N MET A 63 5.30 -4.46 16.45
CA MET A 63 5.35 -5.56 15.48
C MET A 63 5.95 -6.81 16.14
N ASN A 64 5.56 -7.98 15.65
CA ASN A 64 6.18 -9.27 16.03
C ASN A 64 7.28 -9.70 15.06
N THR A 65 7.71 -8.81 14.16
CA THR A 65 8.75 -9.02 13.15
C THR A 65 9.68 -7.83 13.17
N VAL A 66 10.98 -8.07 13.01
CA VAL A 66 12.00 -7.02 13.01
C VAL A 66 11.94 -6.18 11.73
N ALA A 67 12.35 -4.91 11.82
CA ALA A 67 12.18 -3.92 10.76
C ALA A 67 12.81 -4.33 9.41
N GLY A 68 14.01 -4.94 9.44
CA GLY A 68 14.73 -5.37 8.23
C GLY A 68 14.05 -6.52 7.47
N GLN A 69 13.11 -7.23 8.09
CA GLN A 69 12.40 -8.37 7.49
C GLN A 69 11.02 -8.00 6.94
N ILE A 70 10.62 -6.72 7.04
CA ILE A 70 9.29 -6.27 6.63
C ILE A 70 9.41 -5.51 5.31
N SER A 71 8.69 -5.95 4.28
CA SER A 71 8.48 -5.19 3.05
C SER A 71 7.07 -5.44 2.49
N VAL A 72 6.49 -4.43 1.84
CA VAL A 72 5.25 -4.59 1.05
C VAL A 72 5.54 -4.69 -0.46
N PHE A 73 6.81 -4.54 -0.85
CA PHE A 73 7.27 -4.65 -2.22
C PHE A 73 7.69 -6.07 -2.53
N THR A 74 7.78 -6.40 -3.81
CA THR A 74 8.07 -7.76 -4.26
C THR A 74 9.52 -7.91 -4.66
N ASP A 75 10.09 -9.05 -4.31
CA ASP A 75 11.42 -9.49 -4.70
C ASP A 75 11.35 -10.90 -5.32
N ALA A 76 12.51 -11.51 -5.58
CA ALA A 76 12.60 -12.83 -6.20
C ALA A 76 12.10 -13.98 -5.30
N SER A 77 11.77 -13.73 -4.03
CA SER A 77 11.29 -14.77 -3.10
C SER A 77 9.80 -15.07 -3.22
N VAL A 78 9.02 -14.20 -3.87
CA VAL A 78 7.57 -14.34 -3.97
C VAL A 78 7.16 -14.85 -5.35
N ASP A 79 6.29 -15.87 -5.38
CA ASP A 79 5.68 -16.38 -6.60
C ASP A 79 4.55 -15.44 -7.04
N LEU A 80 4.68 -14.86 -8.24
CA LEU A 80 3.76 -13.85 -8.75
C LEU A 80 3.70 -13.83 -10.27
N ALA A 81 2.56 -13.37 -10.80
CA ALA A 81 2.44 -13.00 -12.20
C ALA A 81 2.76 -11.50 -12.41
N GLY A 82 3.43 -11.20 -13.52
CA GLY A 82 3.85 -9.83 -13.86
C GLY A 82 5.28 -9.53 -13.43
N PRO A 83 5.70 -8.25 -13.51
CA PRO A 83 7.07 -7.86 -13.20
C PRO A 83 7.28 -7.77 -11.68
N LEU A 84 8.53 -7.92 -11.24
CA LEU A 84 8.94 -7.51 -9.90
C LEU A 84 8.91 -5.99 -9.80
N GLU A 85 8.33 -5.47 -8.72
CA GLU A 85 8.34 -4.05 -8.38
C GLU A 85 9.02 -3.92 -7.01
N PRO A 86 10.37 -3.86 -6.99
CA PRO A 86 11.12 -3.79 -5.74
C PRO A 86 10.96 -2.41 -5.08
N GLY A 87 11.26 -2.37 -3.80
CA GLY A 87 11.24 -1.16 -3.00
C GLY A 87 11.83 -1.44 -1.62
N PRO A 88 12.00 -0.38 -0.81
CA PRO A 88 12.67 -0.50 0.47
C PRO A 88 11.87 -1.37 1.43
N SER A 89 12.58 -2.17 2.21
CA SER A 89 12.11 -2.69 3.49
C SER A 89 11.70 -1.56 4.43
N LEU A 90 11.03 -1.90 5.53
CA LEU A 90 10.63 -0.93 6.55
C LEU A 90 11.83 -0.22 7.17
N HIS A 91 12.95 -0.93 7.36
CA HIS A 91 14.19 -0.34 7.87
C HIS A 91 14.82 0.61 6.85
N GLU A 92 15.00 0.19 5.59
CA GLU A 92 15.56 1.06 4.55
C GLU A 92 14.69 2.30 4.32
N TRP A 93 13.36 2.16 4.44
CA TRP A 93 12.45 3.30 4.39
C TRP A 93 12.62 4.23 5.59
N ALA A 94 12.85 3.69 6.79
CA ALA A 94 13.13 4.47 7.99
C ALA A 94 14.43 5.28 7.85
N ASP A 95 15.48 4.67 7.30
CA ASP A 95 16.76 5.35 7.04
C ASP A 95 16.57 6.51 6.03
N ALA A 96 15.90 6.24 4.91
CA ALA A 96 15.58 7.27 3.92
C ALA A 96 14.71 8.40 4.52
N LEU A 97 13.77 8.05 5.40
CA LEU A 97 12.93 9.02 6.10
C LEU A 97 13.75 9.88 7.07
N ALA A 98 14.67 9.28 7.83
CA ALA A 98 15.55 9.99 8.75
C ALA A 98 16.51 10.94 8.03
N CYS A 99 16.96 10.58 6.82
CA CYS A 99 17.77 11.41 5.93
C CYS A 99 16.96 12.50 5.20
N GLY A 100 15.64 12.52 5.32
CA GLY A 100 14.77 13.50 4.65
C GLY A 100 14.55 13.23 3.16
N GLU A 101 14.81 12.01 2.69
CA GLU A 101 14.64 11.61 1.29
C GLU A 101 13.19 11.21 0.96
N ILE A 102 12.36 11.03 1.97
CA ILE A 102 10.95 10.68 1.82
C ILE A 102 10.09 11.93 1.90
N ASP A 103 9.48 12.29 0.77
CA ASP A 103 8.53 13.40 0.69
C ASP A 103 7.34 13.25 1.65
N GLY A 104 6.97 14.37 2.28
CA GLY A 104 5.77 14.52 3.09
C GLY A 104 6.06 14.97 4.52
N THR A 105 5.01 15.28 5.25
CA THR A 105 5.09 15.64 6.67
C THR A 105 4.81 14.42 7.52
N TYR A 106 5.69 14.16 8.48
CA TYR A 106 5.58 13.10 9.47
C TYR A 106 5.61 13.69 10.87
N PRO A 107 4.87 13.11 11.84
CA PRO A 107 4.98 13.47 13.24
C PRO A 107 6.41 13.31 13.78
N ASP A 108 6.79 14.12 14.77
CA ASP A 108 8.13 14.08 15.36
C ASP A 108 8.49 12.72 15.97
N ASP A 109 7.52 12.05 16.62
CA ASP A 109 7.70 10.71 17.19
C ASP A 109 7.99 9.64 16.12
N VAL A 110 7.42 9.80 14.93
CA VAL A 110 7.72 8.95 13.78
C VAL A 110 9.14 9.21 13.29
N LEU A 111 9.57 10.48 13.20
CA LEU A 111 10.94 10.82 12.80
C LEU A 111 11.98 10.35 13.83
N ASP A 112 11.67 10.46 15.12
CA ASP A 112 12.53 9.96 16.20
C ASP A 112 12.65 8.44 16.17
N GLN A 113 11.54 7.73 15.96
CA GLN A 113 11.59 6.28 15.77
C GLN A 113 12.40 5.92 14.52
N ALA A 114 12.25 6.65 13.41
CA ALA A 114 13.01 6.39 12.19
C ALA A 114 14.53 6.50 12.43
N ARG A 115 14.99 7.53 13.14
CA ARG A 115 16.41 7.73 13.49
C ARG A 115 16.97 6.65 14.42
N ALA A 116 16.14 6.06 15.27
CA ALA A 116 16.55 5.08 16.27
C ALA A 116 16.35 3.61 15.82
N LEU A 117 15.66 3.37 14.70
CA LEU A 117 15.24 2.03 14.30
C LEU A 117 16.39 1.26 13.64
N GLY A 118 16.96 0.28 14.35
CA GLY A 118 17.88 -0.69 13.76
C GLY A 118 17.16 -1.80 12.97
N PRO A 119 17.88 -2.55 12.12
CA PRO A 119 17.29 -3.61 11.29
C PRO A 119 16.66 -4.75 12.12
N ASP A 120 17.24 -5.06 13.29
CA ASP A 120 16.77 -6.11 14.21
C ASP A 120 15.83 -5.59 15.31
N THR A 121 15.36 -4.35 15.19
CA THR A 121 14.44 -3.74 16.15
C THR A 121 12.99 -4.03 15.77
N TYR A 122 12.12 -4.22 16.76
CA TYR A 122 10.66 -4.32 16.57
C TYR A 122 10.04 -2.92 16.53
N PRO A 123 9.60 -2.42 15.36
CA PRO A 123 8.98 -1.10 15.28
C PRO A 123 7.57 -1.11 15.91
N THR A 124 7.03 0.07 16.19
CA THR A 124 5.62 0.16 16.59
C THR A 124 4.70 -0.21 15.42
N ARG A 125 3.50 -0.71 15.74
CA ARG A 125 2.45 -0.95 14.74
C ARG A 125 2.04 0.34 14.02
N ALA A 126 2.06 1.46 14.73
CA ALA A 126 1.75 2.78 14.17
C ALA A 126 2.79 3.21 13.12
N PHE A 127 4.08 3.00 13.39
CA PHE A 127 5.17 3.30 12.45
C PHE A 127 5.07 2.47 11.16
N TYR A 128 4.77 1.18 11.27
CA TYR A 128 4.46 0.37 10.08
C TYR A 128 3.24 0.91 9.29
N GLY A 129 2.25 1.46 9.99
CA GLY A 129 1.13 2.18 9.38
C GLY A 129 1.56 3.36 8.51
N HIS A 130 2.58 4.12 8.94
CA HIS A 130 3.14 5.23 8.15
C HIS A 130 3.84 4.72 6.88
N TYR A 131 4.63 3.65 6.98
CA TYR A 131 5.25 2.98 5.84
C TYR A 131 4.20 2.52 4.81
N LEU A 132 3.12 1.88 5.26
CA LEU A 132 2.03 1.44 4.39
C LEU A 132 1.31 2.60 3.68
N ARG A 133 1.07 3.71 4.39
CA ARG A 133 0.49 4.93 3.79
C ARG A 133 1.42 5.55 2.75
N TRP A 134 2.73 5.53 2.99
CA TRP A 134 3.72 5.98 2.03
C TRP A 134 3.75 5.06 0.80
N ALA A 135 3.83 3.74 1.00
CA ALA A 135 3.84 2.75 -0.07
C ALA A 135 2.57 2.84 -0.94
N CYS A 136 1.39 3.01 -0.32
CA CYS A 136 0.14 3.23 -1.05
C CYS A 136 0.20 4.48 -1.94
N ARG A 137 0.71 5.60 -1.42
CA ARG A 137 0.88 6.83 -2.21
C ARG A 137 1.86 6.61 -3.38
N ARG A 138 2.96 5.89 -3.16
CA ARG A 138 3.92 5.52 -4.22
C ARG A 138 3.25 4.72 -5.32
N VAL A 139 2.48 3.68 -4.97
CA VAL A 139 1.76 2.82 -5.93
C VAL A 139 0.76 3.62 -6.76
N VAL A 140 -0.05 4.46 -6.11
CA VAL A 140 -1.08 5.27 -6.80
C VAL A 140 -0.43 6.30 -7.73
N ARG A 141 0.63 6.98 -7.29
CA ARG A 141 1.38 7.94 -8.12
C ARG A 141 2.04 7.28 -9.33
N GLY A 142 2.49 6.04 -9.16
CA GLY A 142 3.10 5.26 -10.24
C GLY A 142 2.10 4.54 -11.15
N ALA A 143 0.79 4.65 -10.93
CA ALA A 143 -0.20 3.94 -11.73
C ALA A 143 -0.09 4.34 -13.22
N PRO A 144 -0.09 3.39 -14.17
CA PRO A 144 -0.06 3.73 -15.60
C PRO A 144 -1.30 4.52 -15.99
N GLY A 145 -1.20 5.41 -17.00
CA GLY A 145 -2.27 6.36 -17.34
C GLY A 145 -3.64 5.74 -17.68
N ARG A 146 -3.69 4.45 -18.03
CA ARG A 146 -4.94 3.71 -18.26
C ARG A 146 -5.59 3.15 -16.98
N VAL A 147 -4.91 3.21 -15.83
CA VAL A 147 -5.42 2.76 -14.53
C VAL A 147 -5.82 3.97 -13.71
N ARG A 148 -7.12 4.10 -13.45
CA ARG A 148 -7.67 5.09 -12.52
C ARG A 148 -7.95 4.41 -11.18
N VAL A 149 -7.44 4.98 -10.09
CA VAL A 149 -7.71 4.49 -8.73
C VAL A 149 -8.67 5.45 -8.03
N THR A 150 -9.68 4.93 -7.34
CA THR A 150 -10.61 5.73 -6.53
C THR A 150 -10.81 5.07 -5.18
N PHE A 151 -10.53 5.81 -4.12
CA PHE A 151 -10.72 5.37 -2.75
C PHE A 151 -12.10 5.79 -2.26
N HIS A 152 -12.84 4.84 -1.69
CA HIS A 152 -14.12 5.05 -1.06
C HIS A 152 -13.96 4.80 0.44
N ARG A 153 -14.17 5.85 1.24
CA ARG A 153 -14.21 5.70 2.69
C ARG A 153 -15.58 5.17 3.10
N GLY A 154 -15.68 3.85 3.23
CA GLY A 154 -16.95 3.18 3.51
C GLY A 154 -16.75 1.73 3.93
N LEU A 155 -17.74 1.17 4.62
CA LEU A 155 -17.78 -0.25 4.95
C LEU A 155 -18.58 -0.97 3.87
N ALA A 156 -17.94 -1.88 3.13
CA ALA A 156 -18.66 -2.81 2.29
C ALA A 156 -19.39 -3.82 3.20
N VAL A 157 -20.72 -3.93 3.03
CA VAL A 157 -21.58 -4.78 3.88
C VAL A 157 -22.20 -5.95 3.12
N ALA A 158 -22.30 -5.86 1.81
CA ALA A 158 -22.87 -6.88 0.93
C ALA A 158 -22.20 -6.83 -0.45
N LEU A 159 -22.29 -7.94 -1.17
CA LEU A 159 -21.97 -8.05 -2.60
C LEU A 159 -23.09 -8.89 -3.22
N ASP A 160 -23.75 -8.33 -4.22
CA ASP A 160 -24.85 -8.97 -4.93
C ASP A 160 -24.43 -9.18 -6.40
N ASP A 161 -24.80 -10.32 -6.97
CA ASP A 161 -24.48 -10.67 -8.37
C ASP A 161 -25.41 -9.95 -9.38
N GLU A 162 -26.53 -9.43 -8.90
CA GLU A 162 -27.48 -8.68 -9.73
C GLU A 162 -27.04 -7.22 -9.87
N PRO A 163 -27.12 -6.63 -11.08
CA PRO A 163 -26.89 -5.21 -11.23
C PRO A 163 -27.88 -4.43 -10.36
N ALA A 164 -27.42 -3.32 -9.77
CA ALA A 164 -28.27 -2.43 -9.00
C ALA A 164 -29.52 -2.05 -9.83
N PRO A 165 -30.72 -2.03 -9.22
CA PRO A 165 -31.97 -1.75 -9.91
C PRO A 165 -32.02 -0.35 -10.55
#